data_AF-A0A917B2A2-F1
#
_entry.id   AF-A0A917B2A2-F1
#
_cell.length_a   1.000
_cell.length_b   1.000
_cell.length_c   1.000
_cell.angle_alpha   90.00
_cell.angle_beta   90.00
_cell.angle_gamma   90.00
#
_symmetry.space_group_name_H-M   'P 1'
#
loop_
_entity.id
_entity.type
_entity.pdbx_description
1 polymer ?
#
loop_
_entity_poly.entity_id
_entity_poly.type
_entity_poly.pdbx_seq_one_letter_code
_entity_poly.pdbx_strand_id
1 'polypeptide(L)'
;MLSIRIPPVGRLSLDDLNDRGFFAGDTSLDLVRAEVHARSNILITGAGGSGKTTLLSALLSAAPADERIVAIEDVAELRVEHSHFVSLEARQANLEGAGEISLQRLLREALRMRPDRLVLGECRGPEVRELFSALNTGHDGGAGTLHANSLADVSTRLEALGALAGLTPEATARQAVSAIQTVFHIERSAGHRRLTQVGHFRVDARGRLETREGVARRPPRSDSARTMPYPRGSTIGAFAYDLNNGRPAGGRHA
;
A
#
# COMPACT_ATOMS: atom_id res chain seq x y z
N MET A 1 11.06 26.32 18.85
CA MET A 1 10.45 26.49 17.52
C MET A 1 9.29 25.51 17.43
N LEU A 2 8.05 26.00 17.44
CA LEU A 2 6.85 25.15 17.36
C LEU A 2 6.54 24.89 15.88
N SER A 3 6.46 23.64 15.46
CA SER A 3 6.07 23.26 14.10
C SER A 3 4.64 22.71 14.14
N ILE A 4 3.71 23.33 13.42
CA ILE A 4 2.32 22.89 13.32
C ILE A 4 2.11 22.36 11.90
N ARG A 5 1.74 21.08 11.76
CA ARG A 5 1.35 20.49 10.48
C ARG A 5 -0.16 20.61 10.34
N ILE A 6 -0.61 21.50 9.45
CA ILE A 6 -2.04 21.63 9.11
C ILE A 6 -2.39 20.52 8.11
N PRO A 7 -3.32 19.61 8.44
CA PRO A 7 -3.80 18.60 7.49
C PRO A 7 -4.53 19.29 6.33
N PRO A 8 -4.31 18.86 5.07
CA PRO A 8 -5.06 19.40 3.94
C PRO A 8 -6.56 19.11 4.09
N VAL A 9 -7.40 20.07 3.72
CA VAL A 9 -8.85 20.09 3.97
C VAL A 9 -9.66 19.28 2.92
N GLY A 10 -9.00 18.70 1.92
CA GLY A 10 -9.64 17.97 0.83
C GLY A 10 -9.32 16.47 0.85
N ARG A 11 -10.34 15.66 0.55
CA ARG A 11 -10.18 14.25 0.20
C ARG A 11 -9.91 14.19 -1.30
N LEU A 12 -8.88 13.45 -1.70
CA LEU A 12 -8.53 13.28 -3.12
C LEU A 12 -8.89 11.87 -3.53
N SER A 13 -9.74 11.74 -4.55
CA SER A 13 -9.97 10.49 -5.24
C SER A 13 -8.77 10.12 -6.12
N LEU A 14 -8.76 8.89 -6.65
CA LEU A 14 -7.75 8.50 -7.62
C LEU A 14 -7.84 9.33 -8.91
N ASP A 15 -9.04 9.75 -9.31
CA ASP A 15 -9.25 10.64 -10.46
C ASP A 15 -8.68 12.04 -10.20
N ASP A 16 -8.91 12.61 -9.01
CA ASP A 16 -8.33 13.91 -8.62
C ASP A 16 -6.79 13.87 -8.63
N LEU A 17 -6.20 12.75 -8.21
CA LEU A 17 -4.76 12.55 -8.27
C LEU A 17 -4.27 12.45 -9.72
N ASN A 18 -5.01 11.73 -10.57
CA ASN A 18 -4.71 11.60 -11.98
C ASN A 18 -4.73 12.96 -12.71
N ASP A 19 -5.75 13.76 -12.47
CA ASP A 19 -5.92 15.10 -13.06
C ASP A 19 -4.79 16.06 -12.65
N ARG A 20 -4.20 15.84 -11.47
CA ARG A 20 -3.03 16.57 -10.96
C ARG A 20 -1.69 16.03 -11.49
N GLY A 21 -1.71 15.04 -12.39
CA GLY A 21 -0.52 14.44 -12.97
C GLY A 21 0.24 13.49 -12.04
N PHE A 22 -0.41 13.00 -10.97
CA PHE A 22 0.22 12.09 -10.00
C PHE A 22 0.67 10.77 -10.65
N PHE A 23 -0.05 10.33 -11.69
CA PHE A 23 0.22 9.10 -12.47
C PHE A 23 0.82 9.39 -13.86
N ALA A 24 1.32 10.60 -14.14
CA ALA A 24 1.80 10.97 -15.48
C ALA A 24 3.16 10.33 -15.89
N GLY A 25 3.58 9.26 -15.22
CA GLY A 25 4.81 8.51 -15.52
C GLY A 25 4.50 7.17 -16.19
N ASP A 26 5.38 6.18 -16.00
CA ASP A 26 5.21 4.84 -16.57
C ASP A 26 4.11 4.01 -15.89
N THR A 27 3.57 4.50 -14.77
CA THR A 27 2.53 3.84 -14.00
C THR A 27 1.17 4.46 -14.30
N SER A 28 0.28 3.70 -14.94
CA SER A 28 -1.06 4.15 -15.27
C SER A 28 -2.03 4.05 -14.08
N LEU A 29 -3.03 4.92 -14.05
CA LEU A 29 -4.17 4.83 -13.13
C LEU A 29 -4.88 3.47 -13.22
N ASP A 30 -4.93 2.87 -14.41
CA ASP A 30 -5.57 1.58 -14.63
C ASP A 30 -4.87 0.44 -13.89
N LEU A 31 -3.52 0.45 -13.85
CA LEU A 31 -2.77 -0.50 -13.04
C LEU A 31 -3.12 -0.36 -11.56
N VAL A 32 -3.18 0.89 -11.06
CA VAL A 32 -3.49 1.18 -9.67
C VAL A 32 -4.89 0.68 -9.30
N ARG A 33 -5.89 0.93 -10.17
CA ARG A 33 -7.25 0.41 -10.01
C ARG A 33 -7.29 -1.11 -10.05
N ALA A 34 -6.55 -1.73 -10.96
CA ALA A 34 -6.46 -3.18 -11.06
C ALA A 34 -5.93 -3.81 -9.77
N GLU A 35 -4.90 -3.23 -9.15
CA GLU A 35 -4.36 -3.70 -7.85
C GLU A 35 -5.38 -3.58 -6.71
N VAL A 36 -6.16 -2.49 -6.66
CA VAL A 36 -7.24 -2.32 -5.67
C VAL A 36 -8.33 -3.38 -5.84
N HIS A 37 -8.80 -3.59 -7.07
CA HIS A 37 -9.85 -4.57 -7.39
C HIS A 37 -9.37 -6.02 -7.22
N ALA A 38 -8.10 -6.29 -7.51
CA ALA A 38 -7.50 -7.61 -7.33
C ALA A 38 -7.13 -7.89 -5.86
N ARG A 39 -7.51 -6.98 -4.93
CA ARG A 39 -7.23 -7.06 -3.50
C ARG A 39 -5.77 -7.41 -3.23
N SER A 40 -4.87 -6.74 -3.95
CA SER A 40 -3.44 -6.87 -3.68
C SER A 40 -3.13 -6.21 -2.34
N ASN A 41 -2.24 -6.81 -1.56
CA ASN A 41 -1.64 -6.18 -0.41
C ASN A 41 -0.57 -5.21 -0.89
N ILE A 42 -0.77 -3.93 -0.59
CA ILE A 42 0.01 -2.83 -1.16
C ILE A 42 0.84 -2.15 -0.07
N LEU A 43 2.15 -2.00 -0.31
CA LEU A 43 3.02 -1.17 0.51
C LEU A 43 3.32 0.15 -0.22
N ILE A 44 2.94 1.27 0.37
CA ILE A 44 3.20 2.60 -0.18
C ILE A 44 4.43 3.19 0.49
N THR A 45 5.41 3.58 -0.31
CA THR A 45 6.73 4.01 0.16
C THR A 45 7.08 5.40 -0.37
N GLY A 46 8.01 6.07 0.30
CA GLY A 46 8.46 7.41 -0.07
C GLY A 46 8.83 8.26 1.15
N ALA A 47 9.48 9.39 0.89
CA ALA A 47 9.95 10.31 1.92
C ALA A 47 8.80 10.94 2.74
N GLY A 48 9.15 11.64 3.83
CA GLY A 48 8.23 12.46 4.60
C GLY A 48 7.53 13.51 3.71
N GLY A 49 6.20 13.59 3.78
CA GLY A 49 5.43 14.56 2.99
C GLY A 49 5.35 14.30 1.48
N SER A 50 5.76 13.11 1.01
CA SER A 50 5.66 12.72 -0.42
C SER A 50 4.21 12.49 -0.88
N GLY A 51 3.28 12.20 0.04
CA GLY A 51 1.87 11.95 -0.26
C GLY A 51 1.40 10.51 -0.02
N LYS A 52 2.17 9.67 0.69
CA LYS A 52 1.81 8.28 1.03
C LYS A 52 0.39 8.14 1.59
N THR A 53 0.07 8.88 2.66
CA THR A 53 -1.25 8.87 3.30
C THR A 53 -2.36 9.34 2.37
N THR A 54 -2.05 10.26 1.46
CA THR A 54 -3.00 10.75 0.44
C THR A 54 -3.32 9.66 -0.58
N LEU A 55 -2.30 8.99 -1.15
CA LEU A 55 -2.51 7.86 -2.05
C LEU A 55 -3.24 6.73 -1.32
N LEU A 56 -2.84 6.40 -0.09
CA LEU A 56 -3.50 5.37 0.72
C LEU A 56 -4.99 5.68 0.88
N SER A 57 -5.35 6.91 1.26
CA SER A 57 -6.75 7.31 1.42
C SER A 57 -7.54 7.17 0.11
N ALA A 58 -6.94 7.55 -1.02
CA ALA A 58 -7.55 7.43 -2.34
C ALA A 58 -7.79 5.97 -2.75
N LEU A 59 -6.81 5.08 -2.53
CA LEU A 59 -6.93 3.64 -2.80
C LEU A 59 -8.04 2.99 -1.98
N LEU A 60 -8.12 3.33 -0.69
CA LEU A 60 -9.14 2.77 0.20
C LEU A 60 -10.54 3.29 -0.13
N SER A 61 -10.66 4.55 -0.55
CA SER A 61 -11.95 5.12 -0.98
C SER A 61 -12.42 4.51 -2.31
N ALA A 62 -11.50 3.98 -3.12
CA ALA A 62 -11.81 3.29 -4.37
C ALA A 62 -12.11 1.79 -4.19
N ALA A 63 -12.05 1.27 -2.95
CA ALA A 63 -12.41 -0.11 -2.67
C ALA A 63 -13.93 -0.37 -2.91
N PRO A 64 -14.32 -1.62 -3.25
CA PRO A 64 -15.72 -2.01 -3.32
C PRO A 64 -16.50 -1.71 -2.03
N ALA A 65 -17.68 -1.09 -2.17
CA ALA A 65 -18.48 -0.57 -1.05
C ALA A 65 -18.94 -1.62 -0.03
N ASP A 66 -18.92 -2.91 -0.38
CA ASP A 66 -19.25 -4.03 0.50
C ASP A 66 -18.09 -4.43 1.42
N GLU A 67 -16.87 -3.96 1.17
CA GLU A 67 -15.68 -4.35 1.92
C GLU A 67 -15.52 -3.57 3.23
N ARG A 68 -15.29 -4.27 4.34
CA ARG A 68 -14.96 -3.64 5.62
C ARG A 68 -13.49 -3.26 5.68
N ILE A 69 -13.22 -1.96 5.87
CA ILE A 69 -11.86 -1.43 5.99
C ILE A 69 -11.58 -1.07 7.45
N VAL A 70 -10.51 -1.62 8.03
CA VAL A 70 -10.03 -1.25 9.36
C VAL A 70 -8.61 -0.70 9.24
N ALA A 71 -8.45 0.59 9.55
CA ALA A 71 -7.17 1.26 9.61
C ALA A 71 -6.66 1.37 11.04
N ILE A 72 -5.35 1.25 11.21
CA ILE A 72 -4.65 1.40 12.48
C ILE A 72 -3.59 2.48 12.29
N GLU A 73 -3.59 3.50 13.13
CA GLU A 73 -2.72 4.67 13.01
C GLU A 73 -2.11 5.03 14.37
N ASP A 74 -0.91 5.62 14.37
CA ASP A 74 -0.32 6.20 15.59
C ASP A 74 -1.02 7.52 15.95
N VAL A 75 -1.21 8.37 14.93
CA VAL A 75 -2.04 9.57 14.97
C VAL A 75 -3.02 9.48 13.81
N ALA A 76 -4.31 9.67 14.05
CA ALA A 76 -5.33 9.54 13.01
C ALA A 76 -5.18 10.62 11.92
N GLU A 77 -4.67 10.26 10.75
CA GLU A 77 -4.49 11.14 9.58
C GLU A 77 -5.36 10.71 8.38
N LEU A 78 -5.72 9.43 8.26
CA LEU A 78 -6.45 8.89 7.11
C LEU A 78 -7.87 9.47 7.00
N ARG A 79 -8.23 9.90 5.80
CA ARG A 79 -9.55 10.43 5.45
C ARG A 79 -10.11 9.64 4.28
N VAL A 80 -10.82 8.56 4.57
CA VAL A 80 -11.35 7.62 3.59
C VAL A 80 -12.84 7.85 3.38
N GLU A 81 -13.28 7.95 2.12
CA GLU A 81 -14.69 7.98 1.74
C GLU A 81 -15.17 6.56 1.44
N HIS A 82 -15.56 5.83 2.48
CA HIS A 82 -16.06 4.48 2.35
C HIS A 82 -17.11 4.21 3.44
N SER A 83 -18.24 3.60 3.06
CA SER A 83 -19.37 3.35 3.97
C SER A 83 -18.96 2.50 5.18
N HIS A 84 -18.06 1.53 4.96
CA HIS A 84 -17.62 0.55 5.97
C HIS A 84 -16.17 0.78 6.45
N PHE A 85 -15.80 2.03 6.72
CA PHE A 85 -14.47 2.40 7.23
C PHE A 85 -14.47 2.57 8.75
N VAL A 86 -13.47 1.97 9.42
CA VAL A 86 -13.17 2.19 10.84
C VAL A 86 -11.70 2.53 10.99
N SER A 87 -11.37 3.59 11.74
CA SER A 87 -9.98 3.91 12.13
C SER A 87 -9.78 3.67 13.62
N LEU A 88 -8.69 3.03 13.98
CA LEU A 88 -8.21 2.76 15.32
C LEU A 88 -6.92 3.56 15.53
N GLU A 89 -6.86 4.31 16.63
CA GLU A 89 -5.72 5.17 16.96
C GLU A 89 -4.97 4.63 18.17
N ALA A 90 -3.64 4.58 18.07
CA ALA A 90 -2.77 4.24 19.19
C ALA A 90 -2.91 5.28 20.30
N ARG A 91 -2.59 4.88 21.53
CA ARG A 91 -2.61 5.78 22.67
C ARG A 91 -1.34 5.61 23.46
N GLN A 92 -0.61 6.70 23.64
CA GLN A 92 0.53 6.72 24.56
C GLN A 92 0.06 6.54 26.01
N ALA A 93 0.94 6.01 26.85
CA ALA A 93 0.69 6.00 28.28
C ALA A 93 0.49 7.41 28.82
N ASN A 94 -0.35 7.55 29.85
CA ASN A 94 -0.42 8.80 30.63
C ASN A 94 0.86 9.01 31.44
N LEU A 95 0.94 10.13 32.18
CA LEU A 95 2.13 10.47 32.98
C LEU A 95 2.46 9.42 34.05
N GLU A 96 1.45 8.66 34.47
CA GLU A 96 1.57 7.55 35.42
C GLU A 96 1.97 6.21 34.75
N GLY A 97 2.24 6.20 33.44
CA GLY A 97 2.62 4.99 32.70
C GLY A 97 1.47 4.04 32.38
N ALA A 98 0.23 4.44 32.63
CA ALA A 98 -0.97 3.63 32.44
C ALA A 98 -1.70 3.95 31.13
N GLY A 99 -2.46 2.97 30.64
CA GLY A 99 -3.40 3.19 29.53
C GLY A 99 -2.80 3.15 28.13
N GLU A 100 -1.55 2.70 27.96
CA GLU A 100 -0.97 2.50 26.63
C GLU A 100 -1.80 1.53 25.78
N ILE A 101 -1.99 1.90 24.51
CA ILE A 101 -2.56 1.07 23.47
C ILE A 101 -1.60 1.13 22.28
N SER A 102 -0.79 0.10 22.11
CA SER A 102 0.20 0.04 21.04
C SER A 102 -0.41 -0.37 19.69
N LEU A 103 0.28 -0.05 18.60
CA LEU A 103 -0.08 -0.50 17.25
C LEU A 103 -0.17 -2.03 17.16
N GLN A 104 0.73 -2.78 17.81
CA GLN A 104 0.67 -4.25 17.80
C GLN A 104 -0.57 -4.79 18.50
N ARG A 105 -1.05 -4.10 19.55
CA ARG A 105 -2.31 -4.45 20.21
C ARG A 105 -3.47 -4.17 19.27
N LEU A 106 -3.53 -2.98 18.68
CA LEU A 106 -4.61 -2.62 17.76
C LEU A 106 -4.68 -3.53 16.54
N LEU A 107 -3.54 -3.90 15.94
CA LEU A 107 -3.49 -4.85 14.83
C LEU A 107 -4.13 -6.19 15.21
N ARG A 108 -3.80 -6.75 16.38
CA ARG A 108 -4.40 -8.01 16.85
C ARG A 108 -5.89 -7.90 17.13
N GLU A 109 -6.34 -6.79 17.71
CA GLU A 109 -7.76 -6.56 17.97
C GLU A 109 -8.57 -6.30 16.69
N ALA A 110 -7.97 -5.62 15.71
CA ALA A 110 -8.58 -5.38 14.41
C ALA A 110 -8.94 -6.68 13.68
N LEU A 111 -8.14 -7.75 13.83
CA LEU A 111 -8.44 -9.06 13.24
C LEU A 111 -9.75 -9.65 13.76
N ARG A 112 -10.15 -9.34 15.00
CA ARG A 112 -11.43 -9.78 15.58
C ARG A 112 -12.62 -9.04 14.98
N MET A 113 -12.37 -7.94 14.28
CA MET A 113 -13.39 -7.17 13.59
C MET A 113 -13.69 -7.73 12.20
N ARG A 114 -13.09 -8.85 11.78
CA ARG A 114 -13.30 -9.44 10.45
C ARG A 114 -13.16 -8.39 9.32
N PRO A 115 -12.02 -7.70 9.22
CA PRO A 115 -11.80 -6.75 8.15
C PRO A 115 -11.66 -7.49 6.81
N ASP A 116 -12.24 -6.92 5.76
CA ASP A 116 -11.87 -7.26 4.38
C ASP A 116 -10.48 -6.70 4.07
N ARG A 117 -10.22 -5.47 4.52
CA ARG A 117 -8.93 -4.79 4.35
C ARG A 117 -8.39 -4.34 5.69
N LEU A 118 -7.20 -4.83 6.03
CA LEU A 118 -6.45 -4.37 7.19
C LEU A 118 -5.38 -3.38 6.75
N VAL A 119 -5.40 -2.19 7.34
CA VAL A 119 -4.50 -1.10 6.95
C VAL A 119 -3.66 -0.63 8.14
N LEU A 120 -2.36 -0.50 7.93
CA LEU A 120 -1.47 0.18 8.88
C LEU A 120 -1.01 1.52 8.29
N GLY A 121 -1.38 2.62 8.95
CA GLY A 121 -1.13 3.98 8.49
C GLY A 121 0.35 4.24 8.20
N GLU A 122 1.25 3.78 9.06
CA GLU A 122 2.69 3.78 8.80
C GLU A 122 3.43 2.75 9.66
N CYS A 123 4.32 1.97 9.02
CA CYS A 123 5.25 1.07 9.67
C CYS A 123 6.49 1.86 10.12
N ARG A 124 6.73 1.92 11.43
CA ARG A 124 7.84 2.64 12.06
C ARG A 124 8.69 1.74 12.97
N GLY A 125 8.20 0.57 13.35
CA GLY A 125 8.85 -0.28 14.32
C GLY A 125 8.37 -1.75 14.31
N PRO A 126 8.34 -2.39 15.49
CA PRO A 126 8.11 -3.83 15.64
C PRO A 126 6.72 -4.33 15.21
N GLU A 127 5.75 -3.43 15.00
CA GLU A 127 4.43 -3.75 14.47
C GLU A 127 4.44 -4.39 13.08
N VAL A 128 5.56 -4.27 12.33
CA VAL A 128 5.74 -4.93 11.03
C VAL A 128 5.50 -6.45 11.09
N ARG A 129 5.84 -7.10 12.23
CA ARG A 129 5.61 -8.53 12.42
C ARG A 129 4.12 -8.86 12.48
N GLU A 130 3.33 -8.05 13.19
CA GLU A 130 1.89 -8.26 13.28
C GLU A 130 1.20 -7.94 11.96
N LEU A 131 1.68 -6.92 11.23
CA LEU A 131 1.22 -6.65 9.88
C LEU A 131 1.46 -7.86 8.96
N PHE A 132 2.69 -8.38 8.90
CA PHE A 132 3.00 -9.55 8.07
C PHE A 132 2.20 -10.79 8.48
N SER A 133 2.03 -11.04 9.78
CA SER A 133 1.20 -12.14 10.27
C SER A 133 -0.24 -12.02 9.78
N ALA A 134 -0.84 -10.83 9.89
CA ALA A 134 -2.19 -10.56 9.43
C ALA A 134 -2.36 -10.76 7.91
N LEU A 135 -1.45 -10.18 7.12
CA LEU A 135 -1.50 -10.23 5.65
C LEU A 135 -1.27 -11.65 5.10
N ASN A 136 -0.51 -12.49 5.81
CA ASN A 136 -0.27 -13.89 5.42
C ASN A 136 -1.40 -14.85 5.85
N THR A 137 -2.34 -14.44 6.69
CA THR A 137 -3.42 -15.30 7.22
C THR A 137 -4.78 -15.09 6.52
N GLY A 138 -4.78 -14.52 5.31
CA GLY A 138 -5.97 -14.40 4.47
C GLY A 138 -6.63 -13.01 4.44
N HIS A 139 -5.97 -11.98 4.96
CA HIS A 139 -6.43 -10.59 4.84
C HIS A 139 -5.92 -9.98 3.53
N ASP A 140 -6.56 -10.36 2.43
CA ASP A 140 -6.29 -9.83 1.10
C ASP A 140 -6.82 -8.40 0.93
N GLY A 141 -6.03 -7.55 0.27
CA GLY A 141 -6.38 -6.16 -0.02
C GLY A 141 -5.94 -5.20 1.08
N GLY A 142 -5.10 -5.67 2.00
CA GLY A 142 -4.51 -4.85 3.06
C GLY A 142 -3.52 -3.83 2.52
N ALA A 143 -3.15 -2.85 3.34
CA ALA A 143 -2.20 -1.84 2.92
C ALA A 143 -1.34 -1.33 4.08
N GLY A 144 -0.15 -0.85 3.75
CA GLY A 144 0.74 -0.20 4.71
C GLY A 144 1.43 0.99 4.08
N THR A 145 1.91 1.93 4.90
CA THR A 145 2.92 2.90 4.43
C THR A 145 4.26 2.70 5.13
N LEU A 146 5.36 3.05 4.44
CA LEU A 146 6.70 2.97 4.98
C LEU A 146 7.55 4.14 4.48
N HIS A 147 8.32 4.76 5.36
CA HIS A 147 9.30 5.75 4.93
C HIS A 147 10.52 5.07 4.28
N ALA A 148 10.79 5.41 3.03
CA ALA A 148 11.99 5.01 2.29
C ALA A 148 12.38 6.12 1.31
N ASN A 149 13.67 6.29 1.05
CA ASN A 149 14.18 7.35 0.16
C ASN A 149 14.19 6.94 -1.31
N SER A 150 14.15 5.64 -1.59
CA SER A 150 14.06 5.06 -2.92
C SER A 150 13.36 3.71 -2.84
N LEU A 151 12.91 3.17 -3.98
CA LEU A 151 12.38 1.80 -4.04
C LEU A 151 13.43 0.75 -3.62
N ALA A 152 14.71 0.99 -3.94
CA ALA A 152 15.81 0.08 -3.59
C ALA A 152 16.06 0.01 -2.07
N ASP A 153 15.81 1.09 -1.33
CA ASP A 153 16.02 1.15 0.13
C ASP A 153 14.93 0.43 0.93
N VAL A 154 13.80 0.07 0.30
CA VAL A 154 12.63 -0.50 0.97
C VAL A 154 12.97 -1.82 1.66
N SER A 155 13.74 -2.70 1.01
CA SER A 155 14.11 -4.00 1.58
C SER A 155 15.00 -3.85 2.81
N THR A 156 16.03 -2.99 2.72
CA THR A 156 16.91 -2.66 3.85
C THR A 156 16.11 -2.08 5.02
N ARG A 157 15.14 -1.21 4.74
CA ARG A 157 14.27 -0.62 5.77
C ARG A 157 13.40 -1.68 6.43
N LEU A 158 12.78 -2.57 5.66
CA LEU A 158 11.97 -3.65 6.21
C LEU A 158 12.80 -4.64 7.04
N GLU A 159 14.02 -4.99 6.62
CA GLU A 159 14.92 -5.82 7.41
C GLU A 159 15.30 -5.16 8.75
N ALA A 160 15.54 -3.85 8.76
CA ALA A 160 15.78 -3.11 10.00
C ALA A 160 14.56 -3.14 10.93
N LEU A 161 13.34 -2.95 10.40
CA LEU A 161 12.11 -3.08 11.19
C LEU A 161 11.88 -4.53 11.66
N GLY A 162 12.21 -5.51 10.82
CA GLY A 162 12.17 -6.92 11.16
C GLY A 162 13.08 -7.24 12.34
N ALA A 163 14.30 -6.70 12.36
CA ALA A 163 15.22 -6.85 13.47
C ALA A 163 14.65 -6.27 14.78
N LEU A 164 14.00 -5.10 14.74
CA LEU A 164 13.29 -4.54 15.91
C LEU A 164 12.14 -5.43 16.39
N ALA A 165 11.51 -6.17 15.47
CA ALA A 165 10.44 -7.12 15.77
C ALA A 165 10.94 -8.52 16.19
N GLY A 166 12.26 -8.73 16.25
CA GLY A 166 12.88 -10.02 16.57
C GLY A 166 12.86 -11.03 15.43
N LEU A 167 12.70 -10.58 14.18
CA LEU A 167 12.75 -11.42 12.98
C LEU A 167 14.18 -11.48 12.43
N THR A 168 14.62 -12.65 11.98
CA THR A 168 15.85 -12.76 11.18
C THR A 168 15.66 -12.13 9.80
N PRO A 169 16.73 -11.78 9.07
CA PRO A 169 16.63 -11.30 7.70
C PRO A 169 15.87 -12.28 6.78
N GLU A 170 16.10 -13.59 6.92
CA GLU A 170 15.43 -14.62 6.10
C GLU A 170 13.95 -14.75 6.45
N ALA A 171 13.59 -14.62 7.73
CA ALA A 171 12.20 -14.61 8.16
C ALA A 171 11.49 -13.35 7.63
N THR A 172 12.14 -12.20 7.73
CA THR A 172 11.63 -10.94 7.19
C THR A 172 11.44 -11.02 5.68
N ALA A 173 12.42 -11.56 4.96
CA ALA A 173 12.36 -11.72 3.51
C ALA A 173 11.17 -12.60 3.08
N ARG A 174 11.04 -13.79 3.69
CA ARG A 174 9.94 -14.71 3.39
C ARG A 174 8.58 -14.13 3.74
N GLN A 175 8.45 -13.47 4.89
CA GLN A 175 7.20 -12.85 5.30
C GLN A 175 6.81 -11.69 4.38
N ALA A 176 7.75 -10.83 4.00
CA ALA A 176 7.48 -9.69 3.14
C ALA A 176 7.06 -10.11 1.72
N VAL A 177 7.77 -11.08 1.12
CA VAL A 177 7.46 -11.63 -0.21
C VAL A 177 6.08 -12.28 -0.24
N SER A 178 5.70 -12.97 0.83
CA SER A 178 4.38 -13.60 0.94
C SER A 178 3.27 -12.57 1.21
N ALA A 179 3.54 -11.61 2.10
CA ALA A 179 2.54 -10.68 2.61
C ALA A 179 2.20 -9.56 1.63
N ILE A 180 3.17 -9.05 0.87
CA ILE A 180 3.03 -7.84 0.05
C ILE A 180 3.24 -8.19 -1.42
N GLN A 181 2.21 -7.96 -2.24
CA GLN A 181 2.30 -8.23 -3.68
C GLN A 181 2.88 -7.05 -4.45
N THR A 182 2.55 -5.83 -4.03
CA THR A 182 2.89 -4.61 -4.79
C THR A 182 3.45 -3.52 -3.89
N VAL A 183 4.54 -2.90 -4.32
CA VAL A 183 5.16 -1.74 -3.68
C VAL A 183 4.98 -0.53 -4.58
N PHE A 184 4.33 0.51 -4.09
CA PHE A 184 4.22 1.81 -4.77
C PHE A 184 5.21 2.79 -4.16
N HIS A 185 6.11 3.36 -4.95
CA HIS A 185 7.07 4.36 -4.50
C HIS A 185 6.68 5.75 -5.00
N ILE A 186 6.51 6.68 -4.06
CA ILE A 186 6.10 8.06 -4.34
C ILE A 186 7.27 8.99 -4.05
N GLU A 187 7.57 9.83 -5.02
CA GLU A 187 8.52 10.92 -4.88
C GLU A 187 7.84 12.29 -4.92
N ARG A 188 8.53 13.27 -4.34
CA ARG A 188 8.19 14.67 -4.48
C ARG A 188 9.37 15.39 -5.13
N SER A 189 9.21 15.79 -6.38
CA SER A 189 10.23 16.52 -7.15
C SER A 189 9.65 17.83 -7.68
N ALA A 190 10.43 18.91 -7.57
CA ALA A 190 10.04 20.26 -7.99
C ALA A 190 8.65 20.71 -7.46
N GLY A 191 8.27 20.28 -6.26
CA GLY A 191 6.97 20.59 -5.64
C GLY A 191 5.82 19.65 -6.05
N HIS A 192 5.97 18.86 -7.10
CA HIS A 192 4.97 17.90 -7.57
C HIS A 192 5.17 16.53 -6.92
N ARG A 193 4.05 15.88 -6.54
CA ARG A 193 4.03 14.53 -5.98
C ARG A 193 3.63 13.56 -7.07
N ARG A 194 4.35 12.45 -7.23
CA ARG A 194 4.10 11.47 -8.28
C ARG A 194 4.38 10.05 -7.80
N LEU A 195 3.57 9.10 -8.26
CA LEU A 195 3.92 7.69 -8.23
C LEU A 195 5.01 7.46 -9.28
N THR A 196 6.24 7.25 -8.83
CA THR A 196 7.41 7.16 -9.74
C THR A 196 7.75 5.73 -10.08
N GLN A 197 7.62 4.80 -9.12
CA GLN A 197 8.00 3.40 -9.33
C GLN A 197 6.98 2.44 -8.75
N VAL A 198 6.85 1.30 -9.42
CA VAL A 198 6.13 0.12 -8.93
C VAL A 198 7.14 -1.00 -8.78
N GLY A 199 7.09 -1.71 -7.67
CA GLY A 199 7.97 -2.84 -7.42
C GLY A 199 7.28 -3.98 -6.69
N HIS A 200 8.06 -5.00 -6.41
CA HIS A 200 7.67 -6.17 -5.64
C HIS A 200 8.89 -6.75 -4.93
N PHE A 201 8.63 -7.57 -3.91
CA PHE A 201 9.69 -8.23 -3.17
C PHE A 201 10.09 -9.56 -3.80
N ARG A 202 11.36 -9.92 -3.63
CA ARG A 202 11.91 -11.25 -3.90
C ARG A 202 12.88 -11.64 -2.78
N VAL A 203 13.14 -12.95 -2.70
CA VAL A 203 14.27 -13.47 -1.92
C VAL A 203 15.44 -13.66 -2.87
N ASP A 204 16.59 -13.07 -2.55
CA ASP A 204 17.81 -13.22 -3.35
C ASP A 204 18.49 -14.58 -3.12
N ALA A 205 19.59 -14.84 -3.84
CA ALA A 205 20.34 -16.10 -3.71
C ALA A 205 20.97 -16.32 -2.32
N ARG A 206 21.06 -15.28 -1.48
CA ARG A 206 21.57 -15.33 -0.12
C ARG A 206 20.46 -15.41 0.94
N GLY A 207 19.20 -15.54 0.51
CA GLY A 207 18.06 -15.58 1.43
C GLY A 207 17.62 -14.21 1.94
N ARG A 208 18.13 -13.11 1.36
CA ARG A 208 17.87 -11.73 1.78
C ARG A 208 16.70 -11.12 1.03
N LEU A 209 16.09 -10.11 1.62
CA LEU A 209 15.01 -9.38 0.99
C LEU A 209 15.58 -8.45 -0.08
N GLU A 210 15.04 -8.55 -1.30
CA GLU A 210 15.37 -7.66 -2.40
C GLU A 210 14.09 -7.02 -2.93
N THR A 211 14.15 -5.71 -3.22
CA THR A 211 13.06 -5.01 -3.92
C THR A 211 13.41 -4.90 -5.39
N ARG A 212 12.50 -5.34 -6.27
CA ARG A 212 12.65 -5.26 -7.72
C ARG A 212 11.60 -4.33 -8.30
N GLU A 213 12.03 -3.47 -9.21
CA GLU A 213 11.12 -2.66 -10.02
C GLU A 213 10.36 -3.53 -11.03
N GLY A 214 9.12 -3.14 -11.31
CA GLY A 214 8.16 -3.85 -12.14
C GLY A 214 7.05 -4.53 -11.33
N VAL A 215 5.99 -4.91 -12.04
CA VAL A 215 4.85 -5.65 -11.48
C VAL A 215 5.23 -7.13 -11.38
N ALA A 216 4.92 -7.76 -10.25
CA ALA A 216 5.15 -9.20 -10.08
C ALA A 216 4.28 -10.00 -11.07
N ARG A 217 4.81 -11.08 -11.66
CA ARG A 217 3.97 -12.05 -12.37
C ARG A 217 3.07 -12.75 -11.35
N ARG A 218 1.77 -12.46 -11.42
CA ARG A 218 0.78 -13.08 -10.53
C ARG A 218 0.38 -14.44 -11.09
N PRO A 219 0.51 -15.55 -10.35
CA PRO A 219 -0.20 -16.76 -10.71
C PRO A 219 -1.72 -16.49 -10.59
N PRO A 220 -2.56 -17.01 -11.51
CA PRO A 220 -4.01 -16.85 -11.41
C PRO A 220 -4.48 -17.40 -10.05
N ARG A 221 -5.14 -16.57 -9.25
CA ARG A 221 -5.73 -17.02 -7.99
C ARG A 221 -6.97 -17.88 -8.29
N SER A 222 -7.15 -18.96 -7.55
CA SER A 222 -8.23 -19.93 -7.75
C SER A 222 -9.60 -19.47 -7.25
N ASP A 223 -9.77 -18.21 -6.84
CA ASP A 223 -11.08 -17.71 -6.41
C ASP A 223 -11.19 -16.19 -6.57
N SER A 224 -11.47 -15.75 -7.80
CA SER A 224 -12.03 -14.42 -8.07
C SER A 224 -12.77 -14.41 -9.41
N ALA A 225 -13.64 -15.40 -9.61
CA ALA A 225 -14.69 -15.35 -10.61
C ALA A 225 -15.80 -14.37 -10.16
N ARG A 226 -15.46 -13.08 -10.03
CA ARG A 226 -16.42 -11.99 -10.13
C ARG A 226 -15.99 -11.11 -11.29
N THR A 227 -16.18 -11.63 -12.49
CA THR A 227 -16.15 -10.84 -13.71
C THR A 227 -17.33 -9.86 -13.65
N MET A 228 -17.05 -8.59 -13.41
CA MET A 228 -18.03 -7.50 -13.61
C MET A 228 -17.50 -6.58 -14.72
N PRO A 229 -18.34 -6.19 -15.69
CA PRO A 229 -17.92 -5.41 -16.84
C PRO A 229 -17.75 -3.95 -16.44
N TYR A 230 -16.56 -3.40 -16.67
CA TYR A 230 -16.36 -1.96 -16.61
C TYR A 230 -17.23 -1.28 -17.68
N PRO A 231 -18.01 -0.23 -17.37
CA PRO A 231 -18.84 0.43 -18.36
C PRO A 231 -17.94 1.10 -19.41
N ARG A 232 -18.06 0.63 -20.66
CA ARG A 232 -17.39 1.24 -21.81
C ARG A 232 -18.01 2.60 -22.09
N GLY A 233 -17.24 3.67 -21.94
CA GLY A 233 -17.71 5.01 -22.20
C GLY A 233 -16.60 6.02 -22.45
N SER A 234 -15.77 5.80 -23.47
CA SER A 234 -15.23 6.83 -24.39
C SER A 234 -14.06 6.27 -25.19
N THR A 235 -14.11 6.47 -26.49
CA THR A 235 -13.23 5.96 -27.54
C THR A 235 -11.76 6.29 -27.32
N ILE A 236 -10.97 5.34 -26.79
CA ILE A 236 -9.52 5.29 -26.93
C ILE A 236 -9.16 3.84 -27.24
N GLY A 237 -8.34 3.62 -28.27
CA GLY A 237 -7.97 2.31 -28.79
C GLY A 237 -7.52 1.35 -27.69
N ALA A 238 -7.95 0.10 -27.80
CA ALA A 238 -7.59 -0.97 -26.88
C ALA A 238 -6.07 -1.19 -26.86
N PHE A 239 -5.38 -0.52 -25.93
CA PHE A 239 -4.06 -0.94 -25.50
C PHE A 239 -4.26 -2.01 -24.43
N ALA A 240 -4.32 -3.27 -24.88
CA ALA A 240 -4.12 -4.40 -23.99
C ALA A 240 -2.71 -4.29 -23.40
N TYR A 241 -2.63 -4.00 -22.11
CA TYR A 241 -1.37 -4.13 -21.37
C TYR A 241 -1.02 -5.61 -21.31
N ASP A 242 -0.02 -6.03 -22.10
CA ASP A 242 0.51 -7.39 -22.03
C ASP A 242 1.40 -7.51 -20.78
N LEU A 243 0.80 -8.08 -19.72
CA LEU A 243 1.44 -8.35 -18.43
C LEU A 243 2.67 -9.29 -18.54
N ASN A 244 2.95 -9.88 -19.70
CA ASN A 244 4.07 -10.79 -19.84
C ASN A 244 5.41 -10.12 -20.20
N ASN A 245 5.44 -8.91 -20.77
CA ASN A 245 6.67 -8.40 -21.42
C ASN A 245 7.05 -6.92 -21.22
N GLY A 246 6.32 -6.12 -20.44
CA GLY A 246 6.78 -4.79 -20.01
C GLY A 246 7.17 -3.81 -21.13
N ARG A 247 6.60 -3.96 -22.33
CA ARG A 247 6.77 -3.03 -23.46
C ARG A 247 5.41 -2.73 -24.10
N PRO A 248 5.19 -1.51 -24.63
CA PRO A 248 3.99 -1.23 -25.39
C PRO A 248 3.92 -2.15 -26.62
N ALA A 249 2.78 -2.81 -26.84
CA ALA A 249 2.54 -3.60 -28.04
C ALA A 249 2.61 -2.69 -29.26
N GLY A 250 3.66 -2.84 -30.06
CA GLY A 250 3.89 -2.03 -31.25
C GLY A 250 2.76 -2.18 -32.26
N GLY A 251 2.09 -1.07 -32.57
CA GLY A 251 1.18 -0.99 -33.71
C GLY A 251 1.98 -1.08 -35.01
N ARG A 252 1.64 -2.05 -35.86
CA ARG A 252 1.96 -1.98 -37.29
C ARG A 252 0.76 -1.37 -37.99
N HIS A 253 1.04 -0.32 -38.76
CA HIS A 253 0.14 0.28 -39.72
C HIS A 253 -0.45 -0.76 -40.67
N ALA A 254 -1.75 -0.64 -40.91
CA ALA A 254 -2.38 -0.72 -42.23
C ALA A 254 -3.51 0.31 -42.25
#